data_AF-A0A3D3M266-F1
#
_entry.id   AF-A0A3D3M266-F1
#
_cell.length_a   1.000
_cell.length_b   1.000
_cell.length_c   1.000
_cell.angle_alpha   90.00
_cell.angle_beta   90.00
_cell.angle_gamma   90.00
#
_symmetry.space_group_name_H-M   'P 1'
#
loop_
_entity.id
_entity.type
_entity.pdbx_description
1 polymer ?
#
loop_
_entity_poly.entity_id
_entity_poly.type
_entity_poly.pdbx_seq_one_letter_code
_entity_poly.pdbx_strand_id
1 'polypeptide(L)' 'MGGKPRPTPSIVSGLPVAFVEGGRKYYFDARTQRYFSWDSLHGEFEVFDRRGYHLGSVCPETGIALKPPVRGRRIKPN' A
#
# COMPACT_ATOMS: atom_id res chain seq x y z
N MET A 1 11.63 9.78 16.09
CA MET A 1 12.24 8.85 15.13
C MET A 1 11.59 9.07 13.77
N GLY A 2 12.37 9.36 12.73
CA GLY A 2 11.85 9.47 11.36
C GLY A 2 11.59 8.08 10.78
N GLY A 3 10.43 7.87 10.16
CA GLY A 3 10.10 6.59 9.52
C GLY A 3 11.02 6.28 8.33
N LYS A 4 11.08 5.02 7.91
CA LYS A 4 11.84 4.58 6.75
C LYS A 4 11.33 5.28 5.48
N PRO A 5 12.23 5.87 4.66
CA PRO A 5 11.83 6.44 3.39
C PRO A 5 11.38 5.34 2.42
N ARG A 6 10.39 5.66 1.58
CA ARG A 6 9.95 4.76 0.51
C ARG A 6 11.04 4.68 -0.58
N PRO A 7 11.45 3.48 -1.03
CA PRO A 7 12.44 3.36 -2.10
C PRO A 7 11.92 3.98 -3.41
N THR A 8 12.85 4.48 -4.21
CA THR A 8 12.58 5.06 -5.53
C THR A 8 13.61 4.50 -6.52
N PRO A 9 13.19 3.64 -7.48
CA PRO A 9 11.82 3.20 -7.75
C PRO A 9 11.25 2.22 -6.70
N SER A 10 9.92 2.01 -6.74
CA SER A 10 9.20 0.99 -5.99
C SER A 10 8.04 0.42 -6.83
N ILE A 11 7.33 -0.58 -6.32
CA ILE A 11 6.20 -1.24 -7.01
C ILE A 11 5.05 -0.29 -7.41
N VAL A 12 4.97 0.89 -6.80
CA VAL A 12 3.96 1.90 -7.14
C VAL A 12 4.53 3.03 -8.01
N SER A 13 5.78 2.93 -8.45
CA SER A 13 6.37 3.87 -9.41
C SER A 13 5.52 3.90 -10.68
N GLY A 14 4.99 5.08 -11.03
CA GLY A 14 4.11 5.26 -12.19
C GLY A 14 2.62 5.00 -11.91
N LEU A 15 2.24 4.55 -10.71
CA LEU A 15 0.82 4.47 -10.34
C LEU A 15 0.27 5.84 -9.93
N PRO A 16 -0.98 6.16 -10.31
CA PRO A 16 -1.64 7.36 -9.82
C PRO A 16 -1.92 7.25 -8.33
N VAL A 17 -1.86 8.39 -7.64
CA VAL A 17 -2.42 8.51 -6.29
C VAL A 17 -3.92 8.58 -6.43
N ALA A 18 -4.63 7.59 -5.88
CA ALA A 18 -6.09 7.55 -5.89
C ALA A 18 -6.67 8.53 -4.85
N PHE A 19 -6.13 8.52 -3.64
CA PHE A 19 -6.54 9.44 -2.58
C PHE A 19 -5.47 9.57 -1.49
N VAL A 20 -5.69 10.51 -0.57
CA VAL A 20 -4.86 10.76 0.60
C VAL A 20 -5.75 10.73 1.83
N GLU A 21 -5.37 9.95 2.86
CA GLU A 21 -6.09 9.86 4.13
C GLU A 21 -5.07 9.84 5.27
N GLY A 22 -5.27 10.68 6.30
CA GLY A 22 -4.35 10.76 7.45
C GLY A 22 -2.90 11.06 7.07
N GLY A 23 -2.68 11.83 6.00
CA GLY A 23 -1.34 12.13 5.47
C GLY A 23 -0.68 10.98 4.71
N ARG A 24 -1.35 9.83 4.55
CA ARG A 24 -0.87 8.69 3.76
C ARG A 24 -1.44 8.74 2.35
N LYS A 25 -0.57 8.52 1.35
CA LYS A 25 -0.96 8.35 -0.04
C LYS A 25 -1.41 6.91 -0.28
N TYR A 26 -2.47 6.74 -1.05
CA TYR A 26 -2.94 5.46 -1.54
C TYR A 26 -2.81 5.45 -3.06
N TYR A 27 -1.99 4.53 -3.58
CA TYR A 27 -1.76 4.35 -5.00
C TYR A 27 -2.68 3.26 -5.52
N PHE A 28 -3.26 3.42 -6.71
CA PHE A 28 -4.14 2.42 -7.30
C PHE A 28 -3.56 1.82 -8.57
N ASP A 29 -3.52 0.49 -8.61
CA ASP A 29 -3.21 -0.27 -9.81
C ASP A 29 -4.49 -0.78 -10.45
N ALA A 30 -4.84 -0.21 -11.60
CA ALA A 30 -6.02 -0.59 -12.37
C ALA A 30 -5.94 -2.02 -12.94
N ARG A 31 -4.73 -2.57 -13.15
CA ARG A 31 -4.56 -3.94 -13.70
C ARG A 31 -4.89 -4.99 -12.65
N THR A 32 -4.40 -4.79 -11.42
CA THR A 32 -4.63 -5.73 -10.32
C THR A 32 -5.84 -5.37 -9.46
N GLN A 33 -6.43 -4.18 -9.65
CA GLN A 33 -7.54 -3.64 -8.87
C GLN A 33 -7.20 -3.56 -7.37
N ARG A 34 -5.99 -3.08 -7.06
CA ARG A 34 -5.43 -3.01 -5.70
C ARG A 34 -5.00 -1.60 -5.32
N TYR A 35 -5.15 -1.29 -4.04
CA TYR A 35 -4.58 -0.10 -3.43
C TYR A 35 -3.32 -0.45 -2.64
N PHE A 36 -2.35 0.47 -2.62
CA PHE A 36 -1.10 0.35 -1.91
C PHE A 36 -0.84 1.59 -1.05
N SER A 37 -0.42 1.42 0.20
CA SER A 37 -0.02 2.52 1.08
C SER A 37 1.31 2.24 1.75
N TRP A 38 2.17 3.26 1.87
CA TRP A 38 3.49 3.11 2.47
C TRP A 38 3.40 3.08 4.00
N ASP A 39 3.86 1.98 4.59
CA ASP A 39 4.11 1.88 6.02
C ASP A 39 5.59 2.18 6.30
N SER A 40 5.87 3.42 6.71
CA SER A 40 7.22 3.88 7.04
C SER A 40 7.76 3.30 8.35
N LEU A 41 6.94 2.70 9.21
CA LEU A 41 7.42 2.05 10.43
C LEU A 41 8.12 0.73 10.10
N HIS A 42 7.56 -0.04 9.17
CA HIS A 42 8.08 -1.35 8.80
C HIS A 42 8.92 -1.32 7.52
N GLY A 43 8.68 -0.36 6.62
CA GLY A 43 9.35 -0.28 5.33
C GLY A 43 8.71 -1.17 4.27
N GLU A 44 7.39 -1.28 4.29
CA GLU A 44 6.60 -2.17 3.43
C GLU A 44 5.37 -1.44 2.86
N PHE A 45 4.75 -2.00 1.82
CA PHE A 45 3.44 -1.53 1.39
C PHE A 45 2.34 -2.39 1.98
N GLU A 46 1.36 -1.74 2.60
CA GLU A 46 0.08 -2.35 2.93
C GLU A 46 -0.78 -2.40 1.67
N VAL A 47 -1.39 -3.55 1.39
CA VAL A 47 -2.18 -3.81 0.18
C VAL A 47 -3.65 -3.98 0.52
N PHE A 48 -4.53 -3.41 -0.29
CA PHE A 48 -5.97 -3.53 -0.12
C PHE A 48 -6.66 -3.88 -1.44
N ASP A 49 -7.77 -4.61 -1.38
CA ASP A 49 -8.61 -4.87 -2.55
C ASP A 49 -9.43 -3.62 -2.96
N ARG A 50 -10.13 -3.70 -4.10
CA ARG A 50 -10.98 -2.61 -4.59
C ARG A 50 -12.11 -2.19 -3.62
N ARG A 51 -12.49 -3.05 -2.66
CA ARG A 51 -13.52 -2.79 -1.64
C ARG A 51 -12.91 -2.23 -0.35
N GLY A 52 -11.59 -2.11 -0.31
CA GLY A 52 -10.80 -1.61 0.79
C GLY A 52 -10.37 -2.66 1.82
N TYR A 53 -10.62 -3.95 1.61
CA TYR A 53 -10.17 -4.99 2.56
C TYR A 53 -8.66 -5.18 2.51
N HIS A 54 -8.04 -5.27 3.68
CA HIS A 54 -6.60 -5.50 3.79
C HIS A 54 -6.22 -6.90 3.29
N LEU A 55 -5.19 -6.96 2.45
CA LEU A 55 -4.64 -8.18 1.83
C LEU A 55 -3.26 -8.55 2.39
N GLY A 56 -2.75 -7.81 3.37
CA GLY A 56 -1.41 -8.00 3.93
C GLY A 56 -0.42 -6.98 3.40
N SER A 57 0.86 -7.23 3.66
CA SER A 57 1.95 -6.35 3.23
C SER A 57 2.85 -7.00 2.18
N VAL A 58 3.50 -6.17 1.37
CA VAL A 58 4.41 -6.60 0.30
C VAL A 58 5.73 -5.84 0.32
N CYS A 59 6.77 -6.50 -0.21
CA CYS A 59 8.08 -5.89 -0.44
C CYS A 59 7.95 -4.72 -1.43
N PRO A 60 8.51 -3.54 -1.12
CA PRO A 60 8.36 -2.36 -1.95
C PRO A 60 9.11 -2.41 -3.27
N GLU A 61 10.07 -3.33 -3.42
CA GLU A 61 10.87 -3.49 -4.64
C GLU A 61 10.29 -4.59 -5.54
N THR A 62 9.90 -5.73 -4.95
CA THR A 62 9.51 -6.94 -5.70
C THR A 62 8.00 -7.20 -5.74
N GLY A 63 7.24 -6.64 -4.79
CA GLY A 63 5.81 -6.92 -4.63
C GLY A 63 5.51 -8.29 -4.01
N ILE A 64 6.54 -9.03 -3.57
CA ILE A 64 6.39 -10.32 -2.89
C ILE A 64 5.72 -10.10 -1.53
N ALA A 65 4.76 -10.96 -1.18
CA ALA A 65 4.07 -10.92 0.11
C ALA A 65 5.03 -11.11 1.29
N LEU A 66 4.89 -10.26 2.32
CA LEU A 66 5.68 -10.30 3.55
C LEU A 66 4.83 -10.73 4.75
N LYS A 67 3.59 -10.21 4.86
CA LYS A 67 2.68 -10.50 5.96
C LYS A 67 1.29 -10.89 5.44
N PRO A 68 0.57 -11.76 6.17
CA PRO A 68 -0.78 -12.14 5.79
C PRO A 68 -1.79 -11.00 6.01
N PRO A 69 -3.00 -11.12 5.43
CA PRO A 69 -4.12 -10.23 5.72
C PRO A 69 -4.42 -10.13 7.22
N VAL A 70 -4.77 -8.91 7.66
CA VAL A 70 -5.24 -8.65 9.03
C VAL A 70 -6.75 -8.43 8.99
N ARG A 71 -7.51 -9.35 9.58
CA ARG A 71 -8.97 -9.30 9.59
C ARG A 71 -9.45 -8.00 10.25
N GLY A 72 -10.40 -7.32 9.61
CA GLY A 72 -11.00 -6.08 10.09
C GLY A 72 -10.23 -4.81 9.73
N ARG A 73 -8.97 -4.91 9.26
CA ARG A 73 -8.25 -3.75 8.73
C ARG A 73 -8.83 -3.38 7.36
N ARG A 74 -9.22 -2.12 7.20
CA ARG A 74 -9.92 -1.64 6.00
C ARG A 74 -9.59 -0.17 5.72
N ILE A 75 -9.61 0.18 4.44
CA ILE A 75 -9.69 1.56 3.94
C ILE A 75 -11.09 1.82 3.38
N LYS A 76 -11.45 3.09 3.22
CA LYS A 76 -12.69 3.49 2.52
C LYS A 76 -12.30 4.22 1.24
N PRO A 77 -12.11 3.51 0.11
CA PRO A 77 -11.97 4.17 -1.17
C PRO A 77 -13.27 4.93 -1.46
N ASN A 78 -13.15 6.20 -1.85
CA ASN A 78 -14.28 7.03 -2.28
C ASN A 78 -14.86 6.54 -3.61
#